data_AF-A0A239NQ76-F1
#
_entry.id   AF-A0A239NQ76-F1
#
_cell.length_a   1.000
_cell.length_b   1.000
_cell.length_c   1.000
_cell.angle_alpha   90.00
_cell.angle_beta   90.00
_cell.angle_gamma   90.00
#
_symmetry.space_group_name_H-M   'P 1'
#
loop_
_entity.id
_entity.type
_entity.pdbx_description
1 polymer ?
#
loop_
_entity_poly.entity_id
_entity_poly.type
_entity_poly.pdbx_seq_one_letter_code
_entity_poly.pdbx_strand_id
1 'polypeptide(L)'
;MPSDDHTPRSDAAELAAAWVLEQARAHALQPVLRDPGKGGSPGRGHAVLAYLPDYDDVHHSLQAVRYGAFAAVESVAYPLIGWAMATRALDLTTGEITVDSRSETLKEAIERIHFFDNNGWTRGFGADSAKRILGDLPPPDRDKDLLLGSLCALGSRGRALERLGDLAQRVWKKIST
;
A
#
# COMPACT_ATOMS: atom_id res chain seq x y z
N MET A 1 -1.85 -4.81 27.62
CA MET A 1 -0.54 -5.38 27.23
C MET A 1 -0.48 -5.26 25.72
N PRO A 2 0.45 -4.51 25.11
CA PRO A 2 0.62 -4.59 23.67
C PRO A 2 1.18 -5.98 23.38
N SER A 3 0.51 -6.72 22.51
CA SER A 3 1.01 -8.00 22.01
C SER A 3 2.22 -7.69 21.14
N ASP A 4 3.42 -8.01 21.62
CA ASP A 4 4.61 -8.14 20.77
C ASP A 4 4.40 -9.38 19.88
N ASP A 5 3.49 -9.27 18.91
CA ASP A 5 3.31 -10.26 17.86
C ASP A 5 4.40 -10.05 16.81
N HIS A 6 5.61 -10.42 17.19
CA HIS A 6 6.71 -10.57 16.25
C HIS A 6 6.68 -12.00 15.71
N THR A 7 5.61 -12.36 14.99
CA THR A 7 5.66 -13.53 14.12
C THR A 7 6.92 -13.38 13.25
N PRO A 8 7.91 -14.28 13.37
CA PRO A 8 9.13 -14.20 12.60
C PRO A 8 8.82 -14.09 11.12
N ARG A 9 9.61 -13.30 10.38
CA ARG A 9 9.39 -13.06 8.95
C ARG A 9 9.34 -14.36 8.12
N SER A 10 10.02 -15.42 8.56
CA SER A 10 9.91 -16.77 8.00
C SER A 10 8.50 -17.31 8.08
N ASP A 11 7.87 -17.16 9.22
CA ASP A 11 6.57 -17.74 9.55
C ASP A 11 5.46 -16.96 8.82
N ALA A 12 5.59 -15.63 8.73
CA ALA A 12 4.72 -14.80 7.91
C ALA A 12 4.80 -15.16 6.41
N ALA A 13 6.00 -15.49 5.91
CA ALA A 13 6.18 -15.92 4.52
C ALA A 13 5.55 -17.28 4.26
N GLU A 14 5.68 -18.23 5.19
CA GLU A 14 5.05 -19.54 5.10
C GLU A 14 3.52 -19.44 5.13
N LEU A 15 2.96 -18.62 6.03
CA LEU A 15 1.52 -18.35 6.11
C LEU A 15 0.99 -17.74 4.80
N ALA A 16 1.69 -16.73 4.28
CA ALA A 16 1.29 -16.08 3.03
C ALA A 16 1.38 -17.03 1.83
N ALA A 17 2.42 -17.88 1.77
CA ALA A 17 2.55 -18.89 0.71
C ALA A 17 1.44 -19.95 0.80
N ALA A 18 1.15 -20.46 2.00
CA ALA A 18 0.08 -21.42 2.22
C ALA A 18 -1.28 -20.86 1.79
N TRP A 19 -1.58 -19.63 2.21
CA TRP A 19 -2.83 -18.95 1.87
C TRP A 19 -2.96 -18.73 0.36
N VAL A 20 -1.91 -18.24 -0.33
CA VAL A 20 -1.94 -18.04 -1.78
C VAL A 20 -2.16 -19.36 -2.53
N LEU A 21 -1.55 -20.45 -2.10
CA LEU A 21 -1.75 -21.78 -2.69
C LEU A 21 -3.17 -22.31 -2.47
N GLU A 22 -3.78 -22.01 -1.32
CA GLU A 22 -5.19 -22.31 -1.05
C GLU A 22 -6.11 -21.53 -1.99
N GLN A 23 -5.95 -20.21 -2.09
CA GLN A 23 -6.74 -19.37 -2.99
C GLN A 23 -6.58 -19.80 -4.46
N ALA A 24 -5.36 -20.15 -4.86
CA ALA A 24 -5.08 -20.67 -6.19
C ALA A 24 -5.90 -21.92 -6.51
N ARG A 25 -5.95 -22.88 -5.58
CA ARG A 25 -6.75 -24.11 -5.73
C ARG A 25 -8.25 -23.84 -5.73
N ALA A 26 -8.74 -23.04 -4.78
CA ALA A 26 -10.16 -22.76 -4.62
C ALA A 26 -10.77 -22.03 -5.83
N HIS A 27 -9.97 -21.19 -6.51
CA HIS A 27 -10.44 -20.33 -7.59
C HIS A 27 -9.84 -20.67 -8.96
N ALA A 28 -9.14 -21.81 -9.09
CA ALA A 28 -8.45 -22.24 -10.30
C ALA A 28 -7.50 -21.15 -10.87
N LEU A 29 -6.78 -20.47 -9.98
CA LEU A 29 -5.79 -19.44 -10.34
C LEU A 29 -4.39 -20.07 -10.41
N GLN A 30 -3.51 -19.45 -11.19
CA GLN A 30 -2.10 -19.81 -11.20
C GLN A 30 -1.37 -19.11 -10.05
N PRO A 31 -0.73 -19.83 -9.10
CA PRO A 31 0.04 -19.20 -8.04
C PRO A 31 1.36 -18.64 -8.59
N VAL A 32 1.71 -17.41 -8.21
CA VAL A 32 2.95 -16.74 -8.62
C VAL A 32 3.60 -16.06 -7.42
N LEU A 33 4.89 -16.33 -7.21
CA LEU A 33 5.75 -15.54 -6.34
C LEU A 33 6.29 -14.36 -7.15
N ARG A 34 6.12 -13.14 -6.62
CA ARG A 34 6.70 -11.94 -7.17
C ARG A 34 8.00 -11.59 -6.44
N ASP A 35 9.09 -11.59 -7.19
CA ASP A 35 10.38 -11.08 -6.72
C ASP A 35 10.38 -9.53 -6.76
N PRO A 36 10.91 -8.86 -5.71
CA PRO A 36 11.06 -7.42 -5.70
C PRO A 36 11.82 -6.88 -6.92
N GLY A 37 11.32 -5.80 -7.51
CA GLY A 37 11.97 -5.11 -8.63
C GLY A 37 11.95 -5.87 -9.97
N LYS A 38 11.34 -7.07 -10.04
CA LYS A 38 11.00 -7.70 -11.32
C LYS A 38 9.70 -7.10 -11.83
N GLY A 39 9.85 -6.11 -12.72
CA GLY A 39 8.72 -5.46 -13.38
C GLY A 39 7.85 -6.43 -14.20
N GLY A 40 6.63 -6.00 -14.50
CA GLY A 40 5.68 -6.75 -15.34
C GLY A 40 4.45 -7.23 -14.57
N SER A 41 3.30 -7.24 -15.23
CA SER A 41 2.06 -7.82 -14.68
C SER A 41 2.08 -9.33 -14.93
N PRO A 42 1.82 -10.19 -13.92
CA PRO A 42 1.65 -11.62 -14.16
C PRO A 42 0.49 -11.93 -15.13
N GLY A 43 -0.37 -10.96 -15.45
CA GLY A 43 -1.57 -11.18 -16.27
C GLY A 43 -2.76 -11.65 -15.43
N ARG A 44 -3.92 -11.82 -16.07
CA ARG A 44 -5.15 -12.20 -15.36
C ARG A 44 -5.10 -13.66 -14.88
N GLY A 45 -5.86 -13.97 -13.83
CA GLY A 45 -6.04 -15.36 -13.37
C GLY A 45 -4.95 -15.88 -12.44
N HIS A 46 -4.28 -14.99 -11.69
CA HIS A 46 -3.20 -15.36 -10.77
C HIS A 46 -3.58 -15.16 -9.31
N ALA A 47 -3.03 -16.01 -8.45
CA ALA A 47 -2.92 -15.78 -7.03
C ALA A 47 -1.46 -15.36 -6.74
N VAL A 48 -1.25 -14.13 -6.31
CA VAL A 48 0.08 -13.53 -6.21
C VAL A 48 0.52 -13.44 -4.76
N LEU A 49 1.70 -13.98 -4.45
CA LEU A 49 2.46 -13.67 -3.26
C LEU A 49 3.54 -12.64 -3.60
N ALA A 50 3.46 -11.45 -3.01
CA ALA A 50 4.53 -10.47 -3.10
C ALA A 50 5.38 -10.49 -1.83
N TYR A 51 6.63 -10.93 -1.95
CA TYR A 51 7.55 -10.99 -0.81
C TYR A 51 8.44 -9.74 -0.80
N LEU A 52 8.21 -8.87 0.17
CA LEU A 52 8.93 -7.60 0.38
C LEU A 52 8.77 -6.61 -0.77
N PRO A 53 7.52 -6.36 -1.21
CA PRO A 53 7.30 -5.50 -2.35
C PRO A 53 7.64 -4.05 -2.02
N ASP A 54 8.09 -3.33 -3.05
CA ASP A 54 7.90 -1.89 -3.09
C ASP A 54 6.48 -1.54 -3.59
N TYR A 55 6.15 -0.26 -3.66
CA TYR A 55 4.83 0.16 -4.14
C TYR A 55 4.58 -0.11 -5.63
N ASP A 56 5.61 -0.20 -6.48
CA ASP A 56 5.45 -0.56 -7.89
C ASP A 56 5.16 -2.07 -8.03
N ASP A 57 5.75 -2.91 -7.19
CA ASP A 57 5.44 -4.33 -7.11
C ASP A 57 3.99 -4.59 -6.68
N VAL A 58 3.50 -3.84 -5.69
CA VAL A 58 2.07 -3.89 -5.30
C VAL A 58 1.20 -3.42 -6.46
N HIS A 59 1.49 -2.26 -7.05
CA HIS A 59 0.71 -1.73 -8.18
C HIS A 59 0.58 -2.74 -9.32
N HIS A 60 1.68 -3.33 -9.76
CA HIS A 60 1.68 -4.32 -10.84
C HIS A 60 0.96 -5.62 -10.46
N SER A 61 1.07 -6.05 -9.20
CA SER A 61 0.36 -7.23 -8.69
C SER A 61 -1.15 -6.99 -8.71
N LEU A 62 -1.61 -5.84 -8.23
CA LEU A 62 -3.03 -5.47 -8.20
C LEU A 62 -3.66 -5.35 -9.60
N GLN A 63 -2.90 -4.88 -10.60
CA GLN A 63 -3.38 -4.87 -11.99
C GLN A 63 -3.61 -6.29 -12.54
N ALA A 64 -2.83 -7.28 -12.07
CA ALA A 64 -2.97 -8.67 -12.48
C ALA A 64 -4.14 -9.39 -11.78
N VAL A 65 -4.40 -9.03 -10.51
CA VAL A 65 -5.41 -9.69 -9.67
C VAL A 65 -6.80 -9.07 -9.76
N ARG A 66 -7.16 -8.36 -10.86
CA ARG A 66 -8.53 -7.85 -11.07
C ARG A 66 -9.63 -8.91 -10.90
N TYR A 67 -9.27 -10.21 -10.92
CA TYR A 67 -10.09 -11.38 -10.57
C TYR A 67 -9.26 -12.48 -9.86
N GLY A 68 -8.24 -12.09 -9.10
CA GLY A 68 -7.27 -13.00 -8.48
C GLY A 68 -7.23 -12.87 -6.96
N ALA A 69 -6.21 -13.48 -6.36
CA ALA A 69 -5.90 -13.32 -4.94
C ALA A 69 -4.52 -12.65 -4.78
N PHE A 70 -4.35 -11.85 -3.74
CA PHE A 70 -3.09 -11.15 -3.47
C PHE A 70 -2.77 -11.21 -1.99
N ALA A 71 -1.56 -11.64 -1.67
CA ALA A 71 -0.97 -11.55 -0.34
C ALA A 71 0.39 -10.85 -0.44
N ALA A 72 0.72 -10.08 0.58
CA ALA A 72 2.02 -9.43 0.69
C ALA A 72 2.65 -9.74 2.05
N VAL A 73 3.95 -10.03 2.04
CA VAL A 73 4.79 -9.92 3.24
C VAL A 73 5.52 -8.61 3.08
N GLU A 74 5.16 -7.60 3.87
CA GLU A 74 5.69 -6.26 3.67
C GLU A 74 7.14 -6.11 4.14
N SER A 75 7.77 -5.01 3.71
CA SER A 75 9.06 -4.57 4.23
C SER A 75 8.87 -3.30 5.04
N VAL A 76 9.75 -3.07 6.01
CA VAL A 76 9.76 -1.81 6.80
C VAL A 76 9.94 -0.57 5.91
N ALA A 77 10.55 -0.72 4.73
CA ALA A 77 10.79 0.39 3.82
C ALA A 77 9.53 0.83 3.04
N TYR A 78 8.58 -0.08 2.84
CA TYR A 78 7.35 0.16 2.09
C TYR A 78 6.15 -0.40 2.85
N PRO A 79 5.75 0.23 3.97
CA PRO A 79 4.63 -0.27 4.77
C PRO A 79 3.31 -0.18 4.00
N LEU A 80 2.47 -1.20 4.15
CA LEU A 80 1.21 -1.36 3.45
C LEU A 80 0.00 -1.15 4.34
N ILE A 81 0.16 -0.62 5.56
CA ILE A 81 -0.95 -0.42 6.51
C ILE A 81 -2.11 0.41 5.91
N GLY A 82 -1.81 1.48 5.18
CA GLY A 82 -2.83 2.27 4.49
C GLY A 82 -3.53 1.50 3.37
N TRP A 83 -2.82 0.60 2.69
CA TRP A 83 -3.42 -0.30 1.71
C TRP A 83 -4.33 -1.31 2.39
N ALA A 84 -3.85 -1.96 3.45
CA ALA A 84 -4.56 -2.98 4.21
C ALA A 84 -5.86 -2.42 4.81
N MET A 85 -5.83 -1.23 5.39
CA MET A 85 -7.02 -0.54 5.88
C MET A 85 -8.02 -0.22 4.76
N ALA A 86 -7.53 0.31 3.62
CA ALA A 86 -8.39 0.69 2.50
C ALA A 86 -9.07 -0.50 1.83
N THR A 87 -8.39 -1.64 1.76
CA THR A 87 -8.89 -2.85 1.11
C THR A 87 -9.53 -3.84 2.07
N ARG A 88 -9.52 -3.56 3.37
CA ARG A 88 -9.92 -4.50 4.44
C ARG A 88 -9.15 -5.82 4.32
N ALA A 89 -7.83 -5.73 4.12
CA ALA A 89 -6.98 -6.90 3.99
C ALA A 89 -7.04 -7.77 5.25
N LEU A 90 -7.04 -9.08 5.04
CA LEU A 90 -6.88 -10.07 6.09
C LEU A 90 -5.43 -10.09 6.55
N ASP A 91 -5.20 -9.90 7.85
CA ASP A 91 -3.92 -10.18 8.46
C ASP A 91 -3.82 -11.69 8.70
N LEU A 92 -2.84 -12.33 8.04
CA LEU A 92 -2.67 -13.78 8.08
C LEU A 92 -2.02 -14.27 9.37
N THR A 93 -1.37 -13.41 10.17
CA THR A 93 -0.77 -13.82 11.44
C THR A 93 -1.80 -13.83 12.56
N THR A 94 -2.81 -12.96 12.48
CA THR A 94 -3.88 -12.84 13.48
C THR A 94 -5.20 -13.48 13.02
N GLY A 95 -5.40 -13.64 11.71
CA GLY A 95 -6.67 -14.10 11.14
C GLY A 95 -7.76 -13.02 11.12
N GLU A 96 -7.43 -11.77 11.46
CA GLU A 96 -8.37 -10.68 11.60
C GLU A 96 -8.38 -9.76 10.38
N ILE A 97 -9.54 -9.16 10.10
CA ILE A 97 -9.65 -8.15 9.04
C ILE A 97 -9.08 -6.83 9.57
N THR A 98 -8.16 -6.22 8.82
CA THR A 98 -7.60 -4.91 9.15
C THR A 98 -8.72 -3.86 9.24
N VAL A 99 -8.89 -3.28 10.43
CA VAL A 99 -9.88 -2.22 10.69
C VAL A 99 -9.39 -0.90 10.12
N ASP A 100 -10.26 -0.19 9.40
CA ASP A 100 -9.96 1.15 8.90
C ASP A 100 -10.11 2.18 10.02
N SER A 101 -8.98 2.55 10.63
CA SER A 101 -8.91 3.57 11.68
C SER A 101 -8.54 4.97 11.16
N ARG A 102 -8.50 5.17 9.83
CA ARG A 102 -8.22 6.49 9.25
C ARG A 102 -9.34 7.46 9.58
N SER A 103 -8.99 8.69 9.93
CA SER A 103 -9.95 9.77 10.11
C SER A 103 -10.64 10.11 8.79
N GLU A 104 -11.87 10.64 8.84
CA GLU A 104 -12.56 11.13 7.64
C GLU A 104 -11.77 12.26 6.95
N THR A 105 -11.10 13.11 7.74
CA THR A 105 -10.20 14.15 7.23
C THR A 105 -9.05 13.57 6.40
N LEU A 106 -8.41 12.50 6.88
CA LEU A 106 -7.35 11.83 6.13
C LEU A 106 -7.90 11.15 4.86
N LYS A 107 -9.05 10.48 4.94
CA LYS A 107 -9.69 9.84 3.78
C LYS A 107 -10.00 10.87 2.67
N GLU A 108 -10.63 11.99 3.02
CA GLU A 108 -10.89 13.08 2.08
C GLU A 108 -9.60 13.66 1.48
N ALA A 109 -8.55 13.82 2.30
CA ALA A 109 -7.26 14.29 1.81
C ALA A 109 -6.63 13.31 0.81
N ILE A 110 -6.68 12.00 1.07
CA ILE A 110 -6.18 10.95 0.18
C ILE A 110 -6.89 11.01 -1.18
N GLU A 111 -8.23 11.06 -1.18
CA GLU A 111 -9.01 11.13 -2.43
C GLU A 111 -8.66 12.38 -3.24
N ARG A 112 -8.58 13.55 -2.58
CA ARG A 112 -8.22 14.81 -3.23
C ARG A 112 -6.79 14.80 -3.75
N ILE A 113 -5.84 14.24 -3.01
CA ILE A 113 -4.45 14.10 -3.45
C ILE A 113 -4.38 13.19 -4.68
N HIS A 114 -5.07 12.05 -4.65
CA HIS A 114 -5.14 11.09 -5.76
C HIS A 114 -5.74 11.72 -7.03
N PHE A 115 -6.78 12.55 -6.90
CA PHE A 115 -7.34 13.30 -8.03
C PHE A 115 -6.29 14.15 -8.77
N PHE A 116 -5.24 14.60 -8.08
CA PHE A 116 -4.13 15.37 -8.65
C PHE A 116 -2.94 14.53 -9.14
N ASP A 117 -3.04 13.19 -9.19
CA ASP A 117 -1.96 12.26 -9.59
C ASP A 117 -1.69 12.20 -11.12
N ASN A 118 -2.33 13.07 -11.91
CA ASN A 118 -2.22 13.05 -13.39
C ASN A 118 -0.78 13.13 -13.93
N ASN A 119 0.19 13.62 -13.14
CA ASN A 119 1.61 13.68 -13.51
C ASN A 119 2.56 13.12 -12.43
N GLY A 120 2.05 12.31 -11.49
CA GLY A 120 2.84 11.77 -10.38
C GLY A 120 3.48 12.85 -9.51
N TRP A 121 2.76 13.96 -9.30
CA TRP A 121 3.15 15.13 -8.51
C TRP A 121 4.53 15.70 -8.82
N THR A 122 4.97 15.63 -10.08
CA THR A 122 6.34 16.04 -10.45
C THR A 122 6.56 17.55 -10.25
N ARG A 123 5.71 18.40 -10.86
CA ARG A 123 5.70 19.88 -10.73
C ARG A 123 4.32 20.43 -11.13
N GLY A 124 4.09 21.72 -10.82
CA GLY A 124 2.91 22.47 -11.25
C GLY A 124 1.65 22.16 -10.42
N PHE A 125 0.49 22.38 -11.03
CA PHE A 125 -0.80 22.41 -10.35
C PHE A 125 -1.09 21.20 -9.46
N GLY A 126 -0.76 19.98 -9.90
CA GLY A 126 -0.98 18.77 -9.10
C GLY A 126 -0.09 18.73 -7.85
N ALA A 127 1.19 19.07 -7.98
CA ALA A 127 2.13 19.14 -6.86
C ALA A 127 1.77 20.28 -5.89
N ASP A 128 1.35 21.43 -6.39
CA ASP A 128 0.98 22.58 -5.56
C ASP A 128 -0.33 22.35 -4.79
N SER A 129 -1.30 21.70 -5.43
CA SER A 129 -2.53 21.27 -4.76
C SER A 129 -2.26 20.23 -3.68
N ALA A 130 -1.41 19.23 -3.97
CA ALA A 130 -1.00 18.24 -2.98
C ALA A 130 -0.29 18.89 -1.78
N LYS A 131 0.65 19.83 -1.99
CA LYS A 131 1.31 20.57 -0.90
C LYS A 131 0.31 21.25 0.02
N ARG A 132 -0.70 21.92 -0.56
CA ARG A 132 -1.71 22.62 0.22
C ARG A 132 -2.51 21.63 1.08
N ILE A 133 -3.02 20.55 0.47
CA ILE A 133 -3.78 19.52 1.18
C ILE A 133 -2.93 18.89 2.31
N LEU A 134 -1.68 18.56 2.03
CA LEU A 134 -0.75 18.01 3.03
C LEU A 134 -0.46 18.98 4.19
N GLY A 135 -0.44 20.29 3.92
CA GLY A 135 -0.24 21.32 4.93
C GLY A 135 -1.48 21.54 5.82
N ASP A 136 -2.67 21.34 5.25
CA ASP A 136 -3.95 21.46 5.95
C ASP A 136 -4.25 20.25 6.87
N LEU A 137 -3.52 19.13 6.72
CA LEU A 137 -3.69 17.95 7.57
C LEU A 137 -3.32 18.23 9.04
N PRO A 138 -4.17 17.83 10.00
CA PRO A 138 -3.86 17.97 11.43
C PRO A 138 -2.72 17.01 11.83
N PRO A 139 -1.95 17.31 12.89
CA PRO A 139 -0.78 16.50 13.28
C PRO A 139 -1.02 14.98 13.40
N PRO A 140 -2.15 14.49 13.95
CA PRO A 140 -2.42 13.05 14.03
C PRO A 140 -2.54 12.36 12.66
N ASP A 141 -2.93 13.09 11.61
CA ASP A 141 -3.09 12.55 10.25
C ASP A 141 -1.80 12.68 9.40
N ARG A 142 -0.70 13.19 9.97
CA ARG A 142 0.59 13.33 9.29
C ARG A 142 1.42 12.05 9.37
N ASP A 143 0.77 10.94 9.05
CA ASP A 143 1.40 9.63 8.95
C ASP A 143 1.72 9.34 7.48
N LYS A 144 3.01 9.26 7.17
CA LYS A 144 3.49 9.04 5.80
C LYS A 144 3.12 7.65 5.30
N ASP A 145 3.20 6.65 6.15
CA ASP A 145 3.05 5.25 5.77
C ASP A 145 1.57 4.94 5.49
N LEU A 146 0.69 5.50 6.33
CA LEU A 146 -0.75 5.46 6.16
C LEU A 146 -1.20 6.19 4.87
N LEU A 147 -0.61 7.36 4.58
CA LEU A 147 -0.87 8.12 3.36
C LEU A 147 -0.46 7.36 2.09
N LEU A 148 0.80 6.90 2.04
CA LEU A 148 1.36 6.27 0.83
C LEU A 148 0.71 4.91 0.54
N GLY A 149 0.50 4.08 1.58
CA GLY A 149 -0.24 2.82 1.43
C GLY A 149 -1.67 3.04 0.94
N SER A 150 -2.37 4.06 1.43
CA SER A 150 -3.74 4.37 0.99
C SER A 150 -3.79 4.79 -0.48
N LEU A 151 -2.84 5.61 -0.94
CA LEU A 151 -2.75 6.01 -2.34
C LEU A 151 -2.33 4.85 -3.25
N CYS A 152 -1.52 3.91 -2.74
CA CYS A 152 -1.22 2.65 -3.42
C CYS A 152 -2.51 1.84 -3.67
N ALA A 153 -3.44 1.78 -2.71
CA ALA A 153 -4.74 1.12 -2.90
C ALA A 153 -5.60 1.79 -3.97
N LEU A 154 -5.48 3.10 -4.17
CA LEU A 154 -6.13 3.83 -5.26
C LEU A 154 -5.42 3.66 -6.61
N GLY A 155 -4.29 2.95 -6.64
CA GLY A 155 -3.56 2.62 -7.87
C GLY A 155 -2.50 3.64 -8.27
N SER A 156 -2.10 4.55 -7.38
CA SER A 156 -0.92 5.40 -7.62
C SER A 156 0.35 4.55 -7.74
N ARG A 157 1.29 4.96 -8.61
CA ARG A 157 2.52 4.20 -8.92
C ARG A 157 3.64 4.49 -7.92
N GLY A 158 4.55 3.54 -7.71
CA GLY A 158 5.63 3.63 -6.72
C GLY A 158 6.49 4.87 -6.88
N ARG A 159 7.00 5.16 -8.08
CA ARG A 159 7.77 6.40 -8.31
C ARG A 159 6.98 7.69 -8.04
N ALA A 160 5.66 7.69 -8.25
CA ALA A 160 4.82 8.84 -7.91
C ALA A 160 4.66 8.97 -6.39
N LEU A 161 4.46 7.85 -5.70
CA LEU A 161 4.36 7.76 -4.25
C LEU A 161 5.66 8.18 -3.55
N GLU A 162 6.82 7.79 -4.06
CA GLU A 162 8.12 8.24 -3.53
C GLU A 162 8.24 9.77 -3.55
N ARG A 163 7.92 10.39 -4.70
CA ARG A 163 7.94 11.86 -4.82
C ARG A 163 6.95 12.54 -3.89
N LEU A 164 5.76 11.97 -3.73
CA LEU A 164 4.77 12.49 -2.80
C LEU A 164 5.23 12.33 -1.34
N GLY A 165 5.90 11.23 -1.01
CA GLY A 165 6.51 11.02 0.30
C GLY A 165 7.54 12.09 0.64
N ASP A 166 8.45 12.39 -0.31
CA ASP A 166 9.42 13.49 -0.18
C ASP A 166 8.76 14.86 -0.06
N LEU A 167 7.62 15.04 -0.72
CA LEU A 167 6.83 16.26 -0.65
C LEU A 167 6.20 16.43 0.73
N ALA A 168 5.53 15.39 1.23
CA ALA A 168 4.90 15.36 2.56
C ALA A 168 5.92 15.62 3.66
N GLN A 169 7.08 14.94 3.62
CA GLN A 169 8.14 15.13 4.60
C GLN A 169 8.62 16.59 4.66
N ARG A 170 8.81 17.23 3.50
CA ARG A 170 9.23 18.64 3.44
C ARG A 170 8.16 19.58 3.98
N VAL A 171 6.90 19.36 3.63
CA VAL A 171 5.77 20.19 4.09
C VAL A 171 5.62 20.10 5.61
N TRP A 172 5.59 18.88 6.16
CA TRP A 172 5.39 18.67 7.59
C TRP A 172 6.58 19.14 8.44
N LYS A 173 7.82 18.99 7.95
CA LYS A 173 9.00 19.55 8.61
C LYS A 173 8.93 21.07 8.71
N LYS A 174 8.49 21.75 7.64
CA LYS A 174 8.38 23.21 7.59
C LYS A 174 7.34 23.78 8.57
N ILE A 175 6.24 23.06 8.79
CA ILE A 175 5.15 23.49 9.68
C ILE A 175 5.46 23.18 11.15
N SER A 176 6.37 22.24 11.40
CA SER A 176 6.79 21.85 12.76
C SER A 176 7.94 22.71 13.30
N THR A 177 8.45 23.66 12.51
CA THR A 177 9.51 24.62 12.87
C THR A 177 8.88 26.00 13.03
#